data_AF-A0A2V7X0S6-F1
#
_entry.id   AF-A0A2V7X0S6-F1
#
_cell.length_a   1.000
_cell.length_b   1.000
_cell.length_c   1.000
_cell.angle_alpha   90.00
_cell.angle_beta   90.00
_cell.angle_gamma   90.00
#
_symmetry.space_group_name_H-M   'P 1'
#
loop_
_entity.id
_entity.type
_entity.pdbx_description
1 polymer ?
#
loop_
_entity_poly.entity_id
_entity_poly.type
_entity_poly.pdbx_seq_one_letter_code
_entity_poly.pdbx_strand_id
1 'polypeptide(L)'
;MVKYEYINKEWIVSLTARRVYRVSAALSITLFFGWWAILFVGGIPSAIAPLVRVFLFAGVLGAAITLVGMEFFLFRFDDSHPLKQVVWFLLMLLPLLGAPLYCLLVYSRSNVLKRSYTERMEGAPL
;
A
#
# COMPACT_ATOMS: atom_id res chain seq x y z
N MET A 1 -16.99 24.63 4.96
CA MET A 1 -16.03 23.70 5.59
C MET A 1 -16.54 22.29 5.35
N VAL A 2 -16.12 21.64 4.26
CA VAL A 2 -16.71 20.37 3.81
C VAL A 2 -16.12 19.24 4.66
N LYS A 3 -16.88 18.74 5.64
CA LYS A 3 -16.53 17.52 6.38
C LYS A 3 -16.71 16.31 5.46
N TYR A 4 -15.62 15.87 4.84
CA TYR A 4 -15.59 14.61 4.10
C TYR A 4 -15.49 13.43 5.08
N GLU A 5 -16.63 13.06 5.69
CA GLU A 5 -16.77 11.91 6.60
C GLU A 5 -16.85 10.54 5.90
N TYR A 6 -16.63 10.46 4.58
CA TYR A 6 -16.81 9.21 3.83
C TYR A 6 -15.69 8.16 4.01
N ILE A 7 -14.50 8.56 4.46
CA ILE A 7 -13.42 7.61 4.79
C ILE A 7 -13.02 7.84 6.24
N ASN A 8 -13.65 7.07 7.11
CA ASN A 8 -13.42 7.14 8.55
C ASN A 8 -12.03 6.57 8.87
N LYS A 9 -11.34 7.14 9.87
CA LYS A 9 -9.99 6.70 10.28
C LYS A 9 -9.97 5.20 10.59
N GLU A 10 -11.08 4.69 11.12
CA GLU A 10 -11.30 3.27 11.44
C GLU A 10 -11.17 2.34 10.22
N TRP A 11 -11.54 2.81 9.02
CA TRP A 11 -11.46 2.00 7.80
C TRP A 11 -10.01 1.76 7.40
N ILE A 12 -9.18 2.80 7.42
CA ILE A 12 -7.78 2.67 7.01
C ILE A 12 -6.99 1.82 7.99
N VAL A 13 -7.26 1.93 9.30
CA VAL A 13 -6.58 1.11 10.33
C VAL A 13 -7.17 -0.29 10.51
N SER A 14 -8.28 -0.61 9.84
CA SER A 14 -8.94 -1.89 10.00
C SER A 14 -8.02 -3.07 9.64
N LEU A 15 -8.27 -4.22 10.27
CA LEU A 15 -7.48 -5.44 10.00
C LEU A 15 -7.59 -5.86 8.52
N THR A 16 -8.78 -5.72 7.93
CA THR A 16 -9.05 -6.03 6.52
C THR A 16 -8.25 -5.10 5.61
N ALA A 17 -8.32 -3.78 5.83
CA ALA A 17 -7.53 -2.82 5.04
C ALA A 17 -6.03 -3.09 5.16
N ARG A 18 -5.52 -3.37 6.36
CA ARG A 18 -4.11 -3.71 6.57
C ARG A 18 -3.68 -4.94 5.77
N ARG A 19 -4.50 -5.99 5.74
CA ARG A 19 -4.23 -7.21 4.95
C ARG A 19 -4.24 -6.90 3.46
N VAL A 20 -5.25 -6.17 3.00
CA VAL A 20 -5.36 -5.75 1.60
C VAL A 20 -4.13 -4.94 1.19
N TYR A 21 -3.77 -3.89 1.93
CA TYR A 21 -2.59 -3.07 1.60
C TYR A 21 -1.29 -3.88 1.59
N ARG A 22 -1.12 -4.85 2.49
CA ARG A 22 0.08 -5.73 2.49
C ARG A 22 0.14 -6.63 1.27
N VAL A 23 -0.98 -7.26 0.91
CA VAL A 23 -1.07 -8.11 -0.29
C VAL A 23 -0.84 -7.27 -1.53
N SER A 24 -1.48 -6.11 -1.63
CA SER A 24 -1.33 -5.15 -2.73
C SER A 24 0.10 -4.62 -2.86
N ALA A 25 0.77 -4.32 -1.74
CA ALA A 25 2.17 -3.93 -1.72
C ALA A 25 3.08 -5.06 -2.21
N ALA A 26 2.87 -6.29 -1.75
CA ALA A 26 3.63 -7.47 -2.21
C ALA A 26 3.44 -7.73 -3.71
N LEU A 27 2.20 -7.64 -4.21
CA LEU A 27 1.89 -7.75 -5.63
C LEU A 27 2.61 -6.68 -6.46
N SER A 28 2.65 -5.43 -5.99
CA SER A 28 3.34 -4.32 -6.67
C SER A 28 4.85 -4.52 -6.75
N ILE A 29 5.46 -4.95 -5.65
CA ILE A 29 6.90 -5.26 -5.59
C ILE A 29 7.20 -6.43 -6.54
N THR A 30 6.36 -7.47 -6.53
CA THR A 30 6.50 -8.63 -7.42
C THR A 30 6.38 -8.21 -8.88
N LEU A 31 5.43 -7.33 -9.20
CA LEU A 31 5.26 -6.77 -10.54
C LEU A 31 6.50 -5.99 -10.99
N PHE A 32 7.09 -5.17 -10.10
CA PHE A 32 8.30 -4.43 -10.40
C PHE A 32 9.47 -5.35 -10.75
N PHE A 33 9.77 -6.35 -9.92
CA PHE A 33 10.84 -7.30 -10.19
C PHE A 33 10.55 -8.20 -11.39
N GLY A 34 9.29 -8.62 -11.56
CA GLY A 34 8.86 -9.41 -12.71
C GLY A 34 9.03 -8.66 -14.02
N TRP A 35 8.76 -7.36 -14.04
CA TRP A 35 9.00 -6.50 -15.20
C TRP A 35 10.48 -6.47 -15.59
N TRP A 36 11.37 -6.26 -14.62
CA TRP A 36 12.82 -6.33 -14.86
C TRP A 36 13.26 -7.70 -15.36
N ALA A 37 12.77 -8.79 -14.77
CA ALA A 37 13.10 -10.14 -15.20
C ALA A 37 12.71 -10.41 -16.66
N ILE A 38 11.54 -9.95 -17.09
CA ILE A 38 11.08 -10.09 -18.49
C ILE A 38 12.00 -9.32 -19.44
N LEU A 39 12.43 -8.11 -19.05
CA LEU A 39 13.37 -7.31 -19.85
C LEU A 39 14.72 -8.02 -20.01
N PHE A 40 15.25 -8.63 -18.94
CA PHE A 40 16.52 -9.37 -19.00
C PHE A 40 16.44 -10.68 -19.79
N VAL A 41 15.32 -11.40 -19.72
CA VAL A 41 15.12 -12.67 -20.43
C VAL A 41 14.75 -12.46 -21.90
N GLY A 42 14.36 -11.25 -22.29
CA GLY A 42 14.09 -10.87 -23.68
C GLY A 42 12.68 -11.20 -24.16
N GLY A 43 11.72 -11.41 -23.26
CA GLY A 43 10.30 -11.55 -23.60
C GLY A 43 9.54 -12.59 -22.81
N ILE A 44 8.23 -12.70 -23.10
CA ILE A 44 7.31 -13.64 -22.46
C ILE A 44 7.00 -14.77 -23.45
N PRO A 45 7.23 -16.05 -23.08
CA PRO A 45 6.80 -17.19 -23.90
C PRO A 45 5.28 -17.17 -24.16
N SER A 46 4.88 -17.43 -25.40
CA SER A 46 3.47 -17.39 -25.82
C SER A 46 2.56 -18.32 -25.00
N ALA A 47 3.09 -19.45 -24.54
CA ALA A 47 2.37 -20.42 -23.71
C ALA A 47 1.91 -19.85 -22.35
N ILE A 48 2.66 -18.91 -21.76
CA ILE A 48 2.34 -18.32 -20.45
C ILE A 48 1.75 -16.90 -20.56
N ALA A 49 1.69 -16.33 -21.76
CA ALA A 49 1.15 -15.00 -22.00
C ALA A 49 -0.23 -14.71 -21.35
N PRO A 50 -1.25 -15.61 -21.41
CA PRO A 50 -2.52 -15.34 -20.75
C PRO A 50 -2.40 -15.27 -19.22
N LEU A 51 -1.56 -16.12 -18.62
CA LEU A 51 -1.31 -16.10 -17.19
C LEU A 51 -0.62 -14.80 -16.78
N VAL A 52 0.39 -14.36 -17.55
CA VAL A 52 1.08 -13.10 -17.29
C VAL A 52 0.14 -11.91 -17.38
N ARG A 53 -0.83 -11.88 -18.32
CA ARG A 53 -1.83 -10.82 -18.38
C ARG A 53 -2.67 -10.70 -17.10
N VAL A 54 -3.07 -11.84 -16.52
CA VAL A 54 -3.83 -11.84 -15.25
C VAL A 54 -2.96 -11.33 -14.11
N PHE A 55 -1.71 -11.76 -14.01
CA PHE A 55 -0.77 -11.27 -13.00
C PHE A 55 -0.45 -9.79 -13.17
N LEU A 56 -0.28 -9.30 -14.40
CA LEU A 56 -0.09 -7.88 -14.69
C LEU A 56 -1.31 -7.08 -14.21
N PHE A 57 -2.53 -7.54 -14.52
CA PHE A 57 -3.74 -6.88 -14.07
C PHE A 57 -3.84 -6.83 -12.53
N ALA A 58 -3.63 -7.97 -11.86
CA ALA A 58 -3.65 -8.04 -10.40
C ALA A 58 -2.55 -7.16 -9.76
N GLY A 59 -1.36 -7.12 -10.37
CA GLY A 59 -0.25 -6.27 -9.94
C GLY A 59 -0.56 -4.78 -10.07
N VAL A 60 -1.09 -4.36 -11.22
CA VAL A 60 -1.48 -2.96 -11.47
C VAL A 60 -2.61 -2.54 -10.52
N LEU A 61 -3.60 -3.40 -10.32
CA LEU A 61 -4.66 -3.16 -9.35
C LEU A 61 -4.10 -3.03 -7.93
N GLY A 62 -3.18 -3.91 -7.55
CA GLY A 62 -2.45 -3.83 -6.28
C GLY A 62 -1.69 -2.52 -6.13
N ALA A 63 -0.99 -2.07 -7.18
CA ALA A 63 -0.25 -0.81 -7.16
C ALA A 63 -1.17 0.38 -6.98
N ALA A 64 -2.29 0.42 -7.69
CA ALA A 64 -3.30 1.47 -7.56
C ALA A 64 -3.89 1.52 -6.14
N ILE A 65 -4.29 0.38 -5.58
CA ILE A 65 -4.83 0.29 -4.21
C ILE A 65 -3.81 0.79 -3.19
N THR A 66 -2.54 0.37 -3.34
CA THR A 66 -1.47 0.75 -2.41
C THR A 66 -1.17 2.24 -2.53
N LEU A 67 -1.05 2.78 -3.74
CA LEU A 67 -0.80 4.20 -3.97
C LEU A 67 -1.87 5.08 -3.33
N VAL A 68 -3.15 4.85 -3.69
CA VAL A 68 -4.27 5.66 -3.19
C VAL A 68 -4.39 5.55 -1.66
N GLY A 69 -4.27 4.33 -1.11
CA GLY A 69 -4.34 4.12 0.33
C GLY A 69 -3.20 4.81 1.09
N MET A 70 -1.98 4.75 0.55
CA MET A 70 -0.79 5.31 1.18
C MET A 70 -0.70 6.83 1.05
N GLU A 71 -1.08 7.41 -0.09
CA GLU A 71 -1.20 8.86 -0.26
C GLU A 71 -2.22 9.43 0.73
N PHE A 72 -3.39 8.79 0.81
CA PHE A 72 -4.43 9.21 1.74
C PHE A 72 -3.94 9.14 3.19
N PHE A 73 -3.21 8.07 3.56
CA PHE A 73 -2.61 7.96 4.88
C PHE A 73 -1.58 9.08 5.14
N LEU A 74 -0.67 9.31 4.19
CA LEU A 74 0.38 10.32 4.29
C LEU A 74 -0.18 11.73 4.51
N PHE A 75 -1.20 12.12 3.76
CA PHE A 75 -1.75 13.48 3.85
C PHE A 75 -2.67 13.71 5.05
N ARG A 76 -3.29 12.67 5.62
CA ARG A 76 -4.32 12.83 6.67
C ARG A 76 -3.95 12.30 8.04
N PHE A 77 -3.14 11.25 8.13
CA PHE A 77 -2.97 10.49 9.37
C PHE A 77 -1.52 10.20 9.73
N ASP A 78 -0.56 10.48 8.85
CA ASP A 78 0.84 10.29 9.20
C ASP A 78 1.26 11.38 10.20
N ASP A 79 1.66 10.96 11.39
CA ASP A 79 2.16 11.84 12.46
C ASP A 79 3.69 12.06 12.35
N SER A 80 4.32 11.62 11.26
CA SER A 80 5.76 11.80 11.00
C SER A 80 6.13 13.28 10.82
N HIS A 81 7.40 13.61 11.09
CA HIS A 81 7.93 14.96 10.86
C HIS A 81 7.69 15.44 9.41
N PRO A 82 7.29 16.70 9.16
CA PRO A 82 6.90 17.17 7.81
C PRO A 82 7.93 16.93 6.72
N LEU A 83 9.22 17.14 7.02
CA LEU A 83 10.31 16.85 6.07
C LEU A 83 10.35 15.38 5.66
N LYS A 84 10.06 14.47 6.59
CA LYS A 84 10.01 13.03 6.32
C LYS A 84 8.80 12.69 5.44
N GLN A 85 7.65 13.34 5.66
CA GLN A 85 6.48 13.19 4.81
C GLN A 85 6.78 13.64 3.37
N VAL A 86 7.47 14.78 3.18
CA VAL A 86 7.86 15.24 1.83
C VAL A 86 8.76 14.23 1.13
N VAL A 87 9.75 13.66 1.83
CA VAL A 87 10.61 12.61 1.27
C VAL A 87 9.79 11.39 0.85
N TRP A 88 8.84 10.97 1.68
CA TRP A 88 7.97 9.84 1.34
C TRP A 88 7.01 10.14 0.20
N PHE A 89 6.47 11.36 0.13
CA PHE A 89 5.67 11.81 -0.99
C PHE A 89 6.45 11.75 -2.31
N LEU A 90 7.70 12.25 -2.31
CA LEU A 90 8.59 12.16 -3.47
C LEU A 90 8.90 10.70 -3.83
N LEU A 91 9.12 9.83 -2.85
CA LEU A 91 9.33 8.40 -3.11
C LEU A 91 8.07 7.74 -3.71
N MET A 92 6.88 8.10 -3.25
CA MET A 92 5.60 7.56 -3.76
C MET A 92 5.31 7.94 -5.22
N LEU A 93 5.99 8.95 -5.78
CA LEU A 93 5.97 9.22 -7.23
C LEU A 93 6.50 8.04 -8.07
N LEU A 94 7.16 7.07 -7.46
CA LEU A 94 7.49 5.76 -8.03
C LEU A 94 6.43 4.74 -7.57
N PRO A 95 5.29 4.58 -8.27
CA PRO A 95 4.11 3.92 -7.69
C PRO A 95 4.35 2.43 -7.38
N LEU A 96 5.17 1.78 -8.19
CA LEU A 96 5.49 0.35 -8.08
C LEU A 96 6.45 0.04 -6.92
N LEU A 97 7.14 1.03 -6.36
CA LEU A 97 8.14 0.82 -5.30
C LEU A 97 7.90 1.71 -4.09
N GLY A 98 7.69 3.00 -4.30
CA GLY A 98 7.52 4.00 -3.25
C GLY A 98 6.32 3.75 -2.35
N ALA A 99 5.12 3.60 -2.92
CA ALA A 99 3.91 3.33 -2.13
C ALA A 99 3.98 1.98 -1.38
N PRO A 100 4.44 0.87 -1.98
CA PRO A 100 4.70 -0.39 -1.26
C PRO A 100 5.72 -0.25 -0.12
N LEU A 101 6.84 0.45 -0.35
CA LEU A 101 7.86 0.69 0.68
C LEU A 101 7.30 1.53 1.82
N TYR A 102 6.55 2.58 1.50
CA TYR A 102 5.86 3.39 2.50
C TYR A 102 4.86 2.57 3.32
N CYS A 103 4.09 1.70 2.66
CA CYS A 103 3.16 0.79 3.31
C CYS A 103 3.84 -0.16 4.32
N LEU A 104 5.00 -0.71 3.95
CA LEU A 104 5.72 -1.68 4.77
C LEU A 104 6.57 -1.03 5.87
N LEU A 105 7.17 0.14 5.62
CA LEU A 105 8.12 0.77 6.52
C LEU A 105 7.48 1.82 7.43
N VAL A 106 6.58 2.66 6.89
CA VAL A 106 5.95 3.76 7.64
C VAL A 106 4.60 3.33 8.17
N TYR A 107 3.66 3.04 7.27
CA TYR A 107 2.29 2.72 7.63
C TYR A 107 2.22 1.55 8.63
N SER A 108 2.90 0.44 8.33
CA SER A 108 2.91 -0.75 9.21
C SER A 108 3.49 -0.53 10.61
N ARG A 109 4.28 0.54 10.82
CA ARG A 109 4.90 0.91 12.10
C ARG A 109 4.27 2.14 12.76
N SER A 110 3.29 2.76 12.11
CA SER A 110 2.68 4.01 12.57
C SER A 110 2.01 3.87 13.94
N ASN A 111 2.08 4.92 14.75
CA ASN A 111 1.43 4.97 16.05
C ASN A 111 -0.09 4.93 15.92
N VAL A 112 -0.63 5.42 14.81
CA VAL A 112 -2.06 5.33 14.45
C VAL A 112 -2.53 3.87 14.42
N LEU A 113 -1.76 2.97 13.81
CA LEU A 113 -2.04 1.53 13.82
C LEU A 113 -1.85 0.90 15.21
N LYS A 114 -0.79 1.28 15.94
CA LYS A 114 -0.54 0.75 17.29
C LYS A 114 -1.69 1.10 18.25
N ARG A 115 -2.16 2.35 18.20
CA ARG A 115 -3.26 2.83 19.03
C ARG A 115 -4.57 2.11 18.74
N SER A 116 -4.88 1.83 17.46
CA SER A 116 -6.08 1.05 17.12
C SER A 116 -6.03 -0.40 17.62
N TYR A 117 -4.83 -0.99 17.79
CA TYR A 117 -4.70 -2.30 18.43
C TYR A 117 -5.02 -2.22 19.92
N THR A 118 -4.50 -1.22 20.62
CA THR A 118 -4.72 -1.02 22.06
C THR A 118 -6.20 -0.79 22.36
N GLU A 119 -6.85 0.15 21.66
CA GLU A 119 -8.28 0.46 21.85
C GLU A 119 -9.18 -0.76 21.60
N ARG A 120 -8.79 -1.65 20.68
CA ARG A 120 -9.53 -2.90 20.40
C ARG A 120 -9.32 -3.97 21.46
N MET A 121 -8.17 -4.00 22.15
CA MET A 121 -7.92 -4.93 23.24
C MET A 121 -8.62 -4.51 24.54
N GLU A 122 -8.74 -3.20 24.78
CA GLU A 122 -9.47 -2.67 25.94
C GLU A 122 -10.99 -2.79 25.80
N GLY A 123 -11.52 -2.83 24.57
CA GLY A 123 -12.96 -2.99 24.29
C GLY A 123 -13.47 -4.43 24.15
N ALA A 124 -12.63 -5.45 24.38
CA ALA A 124 -13.06 -6.85 24.31
C ALA A 124 -13.71 -7.28 25.64
N PRO A 125 -15.00 -7.66 25.69
CA PRO A 125 -15.59 -8.21 26.91
C PRO A 125 -14.91 -9.55 27.25
N LEU A 126 -14.54 -9.70 28.52
CA LEU A 126 -14.09 -10.95 29.15
C LEU A 126 -15.14 -12.06 29.02
#